data_AF-A0A6J4HIK4-F1
#
_entry.id   AF-A0A6J4HIK4-F1
#
_cell.length_a   1.000
_cell.length_b   1.000
_cell.length_c   1.000
_cell.angle_alpha   90.00
_cell.angle_beta   90.00
_cell.angle_gamma   90.00
#
_symmetry.space_group_name_H-M   'P 1'
#
loop_
_entity.id
_entity.type
_entity.pdbx_description
1 polymer ?
#
loop_
_entity_poly.entity_id
_entity_poly.type
_entity_poly.pdbx_seq_one_letter_code
_entity_poly.pdbx_strand_id
1 'polypeptide(L)'
;MRKYLFATVILLLAVSAPAVHASLPFSTVFKGQDRFERLVNQAREGNWKALPIGDRTATVGRALTGTPYKNYTLEIDDTIEAASVNMNAMDCWTFFEIALAFARMIDEPEANWTPERMLHYIELDRY
;
A
#
# COMPACT_ATOMS: atom_id res chain seq x y z
N MET A 1 59.01 -25.59 29.96
CA MET A 1 58.37 -25.37 28.65
C MET A 1 57.05 -26.14 28.60
N ARG A 2 55.91 -25.48 28.84
CA ARG A 2 54.62 -25.82 28.21
C ARG A 2 53.70 -24.63 28.37
N LYS A 3 53.70 -23.80 27.33
CA LYS A 3 52.77 -22.70 27.10
C LYS A 3 51.37 -23.31 26.87
N TYR A 4 50.34 -22.47 26.79
CA TYR A 4 48.96 -22.79 26.43
C TYR A 4 48.02 -23.13 27.61
N LEU A 5 47.60 -22.10 28.34
CA LEU A 5 46.24 -22.05 28.85
C LEU A 5 45.70 -20.61 28.82
N PHE A 6 45.83 -19.94 27.67
CA PHE A 6 45.00 -18.78 27.37
C PHE A 6 43.76 -19.32 26.66
N ALA A 7 42.74 -19.66 27.47
CA ALA A 7 41.40 -19.96 26.98
C ALA A 7 40.87 -18.67 26.32
N THR A 8 41.08 -18.57 25.02
CA THR A 8 40.58 -17.45 24.21
C THR A 8 39.11 -17.74 23.98
N VAL A 9 38.25 -17.10 24.75
CA VAL A 9 36.80 -17.07 24.49
C VAL A 9 36.63 -16.24 23.22
N ILE A 10 36.61 -16.92 22.07
CA ILE A 10 36.21 -16.30 20.79
C ILE A 10 34.69 -16.17 20.85
N LEU A 11 34.24 -14.98 21.26
CA LEU A 11 32.85 -14.55 21.18
C LEU A 11 32.48 -14.46 19.69
N LEU A 12 31.73 -15.45 19.19
CA LEU A 12 31.06 -15.42 17.89
C LEU A 12 29.99 -14.33 17.91
N LEU A 13 30.37 -13.10 17.54
CA LEU A 13 29.43 -12.07 17.11
C LEU A 13 28.93 -12.45 15.71
N ALA A 14 27.93 -13.32 15.66
CA ALA A 14 27.12 -13.49 14.46
C ALA A 14 26.32 -12.19 14.25
N VAL A 15 26.84 -11.29 13.41
CA VAL A 15 26.06 -10.15 12.91
C VAL A 15 24.96 -10.75 12.03
N SER A 16 23.76 -10.86 12.59
CA SER A 16 22.56 -11.12 11.80
C SER A 16 22.34 -9.87 10.93
N ALA A 17 22.74 -9.94 9.67
CA ALA A 17 22.28 -8.98 8.68
C ALA A 17 20.75 -9.05 8.64
N PRO A 18 20.03 -7.91 8.72
CA PRO A 18 18.59 -7.94 8.56
C PRO A 18 18.29 -8.55 7.19
N ALA A 19 17.42 -9.56 7.15
CA ALA A 19 16.91 -10.08 5.91
C ALA A 19 16.20 -8.91 5.20
N VAL A 20 16.80 -8.42 4.11
CA VAL A 20 16.10 -7.52 3.20
C VAL A 20 15.03 -8.38 2.55
N HIS A 21 13.79 -8.29 3.03
CA HIS A 21 12.66 -8.82 2.27
C HIS A 21 12.67 -8.12 0.92
N ALA A 22 12.71 -8.91 -0.16
CA ALA A 22 12.62 -8.37 -1.50
C ALA A 22 11.31 -7.59 -1.61
N SER A 23 11.40 -6.32 -1.99
CA SER A 23 10.24 -5.47 -2.26
C SER A 23 10.19 -5.12 -3.74
N LEU A 24 8.98 -5.07 -4.28
CA LEU A 24 8.77 -4.66 -5.66
C LEU A 24 8.96 -3.14 -5.79
N PRO A 25 9.38 -2.64 -6.98
CA PRO A 25 9.42 -1.20 -7.24
C PRO A 25 8.05 -0.54 -7.00
N PHE A 26 8.06 0.71 -6.52
CA PHE A 26 6.81 1.42 -6.23
C PHE A 26 5.87 1.51 -7.45
N SER A 27 6.43 1.74 -8.64
CA SER A 27 5.69 1.77 -9.91
C SER A 27 5.04 0.44 -10.29
N THR A 28 5.48 -0.67 -9.67
CA THR A 28 4.89 -2.00 -9.86
C THR A 28 3.67 -2.17 -8.97
N VAL A 29 3.76 -1.75 -7.70
CA VAL A 29 2.68 -1.88 -6.70
C VAL A 29 1.64 -0.77 -6.78
N PHE A 30 1.97 0.39 -7.35
CA PHE A 30 1.03 1.52 -7.49
C PHE A 30 0.98 2.01 -8.94
N LYS A 31 -0.18 1.82 -9.60
CA LYS A 31 -0.43 2.27 -10.98
C LYS A 31 -1.53 3.33 -11.02
N GLY A 32 -1.33 4.35 -11.87
CA GLY A 32 -2.32 5.41 -12.11
C GLY A 32 -2.26 6.56 -11.10
N GLN A 33 -1.04 7.04 -10.84
CA GLN A 33 -0.76 8.19 -9.98
C GLN A 33 -1.58 9.44 -10.35
N ASP A 34 -1.74 9.71 -11.64
CA ASP A 34 -2.54 10.82 -12.15
C ASP A 34 -4.03 10.71 -11.77
N ARG A 35 -4.57 9.48 -11.73
CA ARG A 35 -5.96 9.21 -11.32
C ARG A 35 -6.13 9.38 -9.82
N PHE A 36 -5.14 8.90 -9.06
CA PHE A 36 -5.09 9.13 -7.61
C PHE A 36 -5.09 10.62 -7.28
N GLU A 37 -4.24 11.42 -7.95
CA GLU A 37 -4.15 12.87 -7.74
C GLU A 37 -5.46 13.58 -8.10
N ARG A 38 -6.13 13.18 -9.20
CA ARG A 38 -7.45 13.71 -9.53
C ARG A 38 -8.48 13.40 -8.45
N LEU A 39 -8.50 12.17 -7.94
CA LEU A 39 -9.43 11.75 -6.89
C LEU A 39 -9.16 12.49 -5.56
N VAL A 40 -7.90 12.74 -5.23
CA VAL A 40 -7.48 13.58 -4.10
C VAL A 40 -8.01 15.01 -4.26
N ASN A 41 -7.90 15.61 -5.45
CA ASN A 41 -8.43 16.94 -5.70
C ASN A 41 -9.96 16.98 -5.56
N GLN A 42 -10.67 15.99 -6.10
CA GLN A 42 -12.12 15.87 -5.92
C GLN A 42 -12.51 15.74 -4.44
N ALA A 43 -11.73 14.98 -3.65
CA ALA A 43 -11.96 14.83 -2.23
C ALA A 43 -11.77 16.14 -1.44
N ARG A 44 -10.78 16.96 -1.84
CA ARG A 44 -10.59 18.32 -1.27
C ARG A 44 -11.77 19.22 -1.62
N GLU A 45 -12.10 19.32 -2.90
CA GLU A 45 -13.17 20.18 -3.42
C GLU A 45 -14.53 19.81 -2.81
N GLY A 46 -14.80 18.52 -2.64
CA GLY A 46 -16.04 18.00 -2.06
C GLY A 46 -16.04 17.87 -0.54
N ASN A 47 -14.95 18.23 0.15
CA ASN A 47 -14.78 18.03 1.59
C ASN A 47 -15.18 16.60 2.06
N TRP A 48 -14.76 15.57 1.32
CA TRP A 48 -15.20 14.20 1.59
C TRP A 48 -14.74 13.67 2.96
N LYS A 49 -13.67 14.24 3.52
CA LYS A 49 -13.23 13.98 4.89
C LYS A 49 -14.31 14.23 5.94
N ALA A 50 -15.24 15.17 5.71
CA ALA A 50 -16.33 15.40 6.67
C ALA A 50 -17.41 14.30 6.66
N LEU A 51 -17.42 13.44 5.65
CA LEU A 51 -18.42 12.37 5.51
C LEU A 51 -18.12 11.20 6.47
N PRO A 52 -19.14 10.55 7.05
CA PRO A 52 -18.99 9.27 7.74
C PRO A 52 -18.37 8.21 6.81
N ILE A 53 -17.63 7.25 7.37
CA ILE A 53 -16.84 6.28 6.58
C ILE A 53 -17.65 5.55 5.50
N GLY A 54 -18.90 5.18 5.78
CA GLY A 54 -19.79 4.53 4.80
C GLY A 54 -20.10 5.43 3.61
N ASP A 55 -20.58 6.65 3.90
CA ASP A 55 -20.91 7.65 2.87
C ASP A 55 -19.68 8.11 2.09
N ARG A 56 -18.54 8.22 2.78
CA ARG A 56 -17.25 8.56 2.19
C ARG A 56 -16.79 7.47 1.22
N THR A 57 -16.82 6.21 1.64
CA THR A 57 -16.48 5.05 0.78
C THR A 57 -17.40 5.00 -0.43
N ALA A 58 -18.71 5.20 -0.24
CA ALA A 58 -19.67 5.25 -1.34
C ALA A 58 -19.41 6.44 -2.29
N THR A 59 -18.98 7.58 -1.77
CA THR A 59 -18.62 8.76 -2.57
C THR A 59 -17.39 8.51 -3.41
N VAL A 60 -16.35 7.92 -2.83
CA VAL A 60 -15.15 7.49 -3.56
C VAL A 60 -15.52 6.47 -4.64
N GLY A 61 -16.31 5.44 -4.29
CA GLY A 61 -16.77 4.43 -5.24
C GLY A 61 -17.51 5.03 -6.44
N ARG A 62 -18.36 6.05 -6.21
CA ARG A 62 -19.01 6.80 -7.30
C ARG A 62 -18.02 7.56 -8.17
N ALA A 63 -17.00 8.19 -7.59
CA ALA A 63 -15.98 8.91 -8.34
C ALA A 63 -15.09 8.00 -9.19
N LEU A 64 -14.96 6.73 -8.81
CA LEU A 64 -14.23 5.70 -9.56
C LEU A 64 -15.04 5.11 -10.74
N THR A 65 -16.33 5.45 -10.87
CA THR A 65 -17.17 4.96 -11.98
C THR A 65 -16.58 5.35 -13.34
N GLY A 66 -16.67 4.43 -14.31
CA GLY A 66 -16.05 4.58 -15.62
C GLY A 66 -14.58 4.11 -15.69
N THR A 67 -13.97 3.73 -14.58
CA THR A 67 -12.70 3.00 -14.60
C THR A 67 -12.90 1.61 -15.22
N PRO A 68 -12.07 1.19 -16.19
CA PRO A 68 -12.18 -0.11 -16.84
C PRO A 68 -12.19 -1.30 -15.87
N TYR A 69 -13.02 -2.30 -16.18
CA TYR A 69 -12.98 -3.58 -15.49
C TYR A 69 -11.82 -4.44 -16.00
N LYS A 70 -11.01 -5.03 -15.11
CA LYS A 70 -9.92 -5.94 -15.49
C LYS A 70 -9.66 -6.99 -14.40
N ASN A 71 -9.60 -8.26 -14.81
CA ASN A 71 -9.21 -9.37 -13.94
C ASN A 71 -7.68 -9.42 -13.73
N TYR A 72 -7.24 -10.14 -12.70
CA TYR A 72 -5.82 -10.40 -12.42
C TYR A 72 -5.01 -9.11 -12.21
N THR A 73 -5.63 -8.07 -11.63
CA THR A 73 -4.93 -6.82 -11.33
C THR A 73 -3.96 -6.94 -10.16
N LEU A 74 -4.05 -8.02 -9.38
CA LEU A 74 -3.19 -8.33 -8.25
C LEU A 74 -1.97 -9.19 -8.62
N GLU A 75 -2.01 -9.88 -9.77
CA GLU A 75 -0.93 -10.73 -10.26
C GLU A 75 0.21 -9.86 -10.85
N ILE A 76 0.94 -9.16 -9.97
CA ILE A 76 1.95 -8.16 -10.35
C ILE A 76 3.38 -8.68 -10.38
N ASP A 77 3.64 -9.86 -9.82
CA ASP A 77 4.93 -10.56 -9.82
C ASP A 77 4.73 -12.08 -9.66
N ASP A 78 5.63 -12.89 -10.22
CA ASP A 78 5.53 -14.35 -10.19
C ASP A 78 6.01 -14.98 -8.86
N THR A 79 6.64 -14.19 -8.00
CA THR A 79 7.34 -14.68 -6.80
C THR A 79 7.06 -13.89 -5.52
N ILE A 80 6.85 -12.58 -5.63
CA ILE A 80 6.67 -11.68 -4.48
C ILE A 80 5.20 -11.28 -4.37
N GLU A 81 4.54 -11.75 -3.31
CA GLU A 81 3.23 -11.23 -2.91
C GLU A 81 3.40 -9.84 -2.30
N ALA A 82 2.68 -8.84 -2.81
CA ALA A 82 2.73 -7.48 -2.32
C ALA A 82 1.37 -6.78 -2.44
N ALA A 83 1.03 -5.98 -1.42
CA ALA A 83 -0.09 -5.06 -1.49
C ALA A 83 0.05 -4.15 -2.72
N SER A 84 -1.04 -3.99 -3.46
CA SER A 84 -1.01 -3.31 -4.75
C SER A 84 -2.32 -2.61 -5.11
N VAL A 85 -2.19 -1.53 -5.87
CA VAL A 85 -3.26 -0.67 -6.36
C VAL A 85 -3.07 -0.43 -7.85
N ASN A 86 -4.15 -0.59 -8.60
CA ASN A 86 -4.21 -0.19 -10.00
C ASN A 86 -5.40 0.74 -10.24
N MET A 87 -5.16 2.05 -10.22
CA MET A 87 -6.20 3.05 -10.47
C MET A 87 -6.63 3.07 -11.95
N ASN A 88 -5.90 2.43 -12.86
CA ASN A 88 -6.23 2.41 -14.29
C ASN A 88 -7.25 1.35 -14.66
N ALA A 89 -7.36 0.27 -13.89
CA ALA A 89 -8.35 -0.78 -14.08
C ALA A 89 -8.45 -1.65 -12.82
N MET A 90 -9.65 -2.13 -12.52
CA MET A 90 -9.97 -2.87 -11.29
C MET A 90 -11.02 -3.94 -11.56
N ASP A 91 -11.08 -4.96 -10.72
CA ASP A 91 -12.20 -5.90 -10.64
C ASP A 91 -13.15 -5.52 -9.49
N CYS A 92 -14.11 -6.40 -9.16
CA CYS A 92 -15.07 -6.13 -8.10
C CYS A 92 -14.43 -6.05 -6.70
N TRP A 93 -13.36 -6.81 -6.46
CA TRP A 93 -12.69 -6.88 -5.17
C TRP A 93 -11.80 -5.65 -4.97
N THR A 94 -10.90 -5.42 -5.92
CA THR A 94 -9.97 -4.28 -5.90
C THR A 94 -10.69 -2.94 -5.97
N PHE A 95 -11.85 -2.85 -6.63
CA PHE A 95 -12.71 -1.67 -6.56
C PHE A 95 -13.12 -1.34 -5.12
N PHE A 96 -13.62 -2.33 -4.39
CA PHE A 96 -14.06 -2.16 -3.01
C PHE A 96 -12.88 -1.76 -2.11
N GLU A 97 -11.76 -2.47 -2.21
CA GLU A 97 -10.56 -2.18 -1.41
C GLU A 97 -10.04 -0.76 -1.67
N ILE A 98 -9.92 -0.37 -2.94
CA ILE A 98 -9.48 0.98 -3.34
C ILE A 98 -10.43 2.04 -2.79
N ALA A 99 -11.75 1.84 -2.88
CA ALA A 99 -12.72 2.80 -2.37
C ALA A 99 -12.62 2.98 -0.85
N LEU A 100 -12.50 1.86 -0.11
CA LEU A 100 -12.41 1.88 1.35
C LEU A 100 -11.06 2.42 1.83
N ALA A 101 -9.95 1.97 1.24
CA ALA A 101 -8.60 2.40 1.61
C ALA A 101 -8.42 3.91 1.36
N PHE A 102 -8.91 4.42 0.23
CA PHE A 102 -8.87 5.85 -0.05
C PHE A 102 -9.73 6.64 0.95
N ALA A 103 -10.93 6.13 1.29
CA ALA A 103 -11.81 6.78 2.27
C ALA A 103 -11.18 6.85 3.67
N ARG A 104 -10.43 5.82 4.09
CA ARG A 104 -9.65 5.83 5.33
C ARG A 104 -8.45 6.77 5.26
N MET A 105 -7.71 6.74 4.16
CA MET A 105 -6.58 7.65 3.94
C MET A 105 -6.99 9.11 4.07
N ILE A 106 -8.12 9.51 3.48
CA ILE A 106 -8.56 10.91 3.56
C ILE A 106 -9.13 11.30 4.93
N ASP A 107 -9.30 10.35 5.87
CA ASP A 107 -9.60 10.68 7.28
C ASP A 107 -8.40 11.30 7.99
N GLU A 108 -7.20 10.97 7.52
CA GLU A 108 -5.95 11.46 8.08
C GLU A 108 -5.72 12.95 7.80
N PRO A 109 -4.75 13.59 8.49
CA PRO A 109 -4.24 14.89 8.07
C PRO A 109 -3.87 14.89 6.58
N GLU A 110 -4.15 16.00 5.87
CA GLU A 110 -3.94 16.08 4.41
C GLU A 110 -2.50 15.80 3.97
N ALA A 111 -1.52 16.03 4.85
CA ALA A 111 -0.12 15.68 4.61
C ALA A 111 0.11 14.17 4.37
N ASN A 112 -0.83 13.32 4.80
CA ASN A 112 -0.78 11.86 4.64
C ASN A 112 -1.63 11.36 3.47
N TRP A 113 -2.20 12.24 2.65
CA TRP A 113 -3.00 11.83 1.49
C TRP A 113 -2.09 11.44 0.33
N THR A 114 -1.33 10.36 0.54
CA THR A 114 -0.29 9.90 -0.39
C THR A 114 -0.56 8.47 -0.88
N PRO A 115 -0.04 8.10 -2.06
CA PRO A 115 -0.10 6.73 -2.57
C PRO A 115 0.39 5.67 -1.57
N GLU A 116 1.46 5.96 -0.84
CA GLU A 116 2.04 5.07 0.16
C GLU A 116 1.07 4.85 1.33
N ARG A 117 0.38 5.90 1.77
CA ARG A 117 -0.61 5.76 2.84
C ARG A 117 -1.83 4.99 2.37
N MET A 118 -2.25 5.19 1.13
CA MET A 118 -3.32 4.39 0.55
C MET A 118 -2.92 2.90 0.49
N LEU A 119 -1.69 2.58 0.07
CA LEU A 119 -1.17 1.21 0.06
C LEU A 119 -1.13 0.59 1.46
N HIS A 120 -0.76 1.36 2.47
CA HIS A 120 -0.82 0.89 3.86
C HIS A 120 -2.24 0.42 4.25
N TYR A 121 -3.28 1.15 3.87
CA TYR A 121 -4.67 0.73 4.14
C TYR A 121 -5.11 -0.46 3.29
N ILE A 122 -4.63 -0.58 2.05
CA ILE A 122 -4.86 -1.78 1.23
C ILE A 122 -4.23 -3.00 1.89
N GLU A 123 -2.99 -2.89 2.36
CA GLU A 123 -2.28 -3.96 3.05
C GLU A 123 -3.03 -4.40 4.31
N LEU A 124 -3.49 -3.43 5.12
CA LEU A 124 -4.26 -3.68 6.34
C LEU A 124 -5.60 -4.42 6.10
N ASP A 125 -6.27 -4.16 4.98
CA ASP A 125 -7.55 -4.79 4.67
C ASP A 125 -7.40 -6.16 3.99
N ARG A 126 -6.29 -6.40 3.29
CA ARG A 126 -6.08 -7.60 2.48
C ARG A 126 -5.36 -8.73 3.22
N TYR A 127 -4.45 -8.41 4.14
CA TYR A 127 -3.58 -9.38 4.83
C TYR A 127 -3.75 -9.31 6.36
#